data_AF-A0A973UZT5-F1
#
_entry.id   AF-A0A973UZT5-F1
#
_cell.length_a   1.000
_cell.length_b   1.000
_cell.length_c   1.000
_cell.angle_alpha   90.00
_cell.angle_beta   90.00
_cell.angle_gamma   90.00
#
_symmetry.space_group_name_H-M   'P 1'
#
loop_
_entity.id
_entity.type
_entity.pdbx_description
1 polymer ?
#
loop_
_entity_poly.entity_id
_entity_poly.type
_entity_poly.pdbx_seq_one_letter_code
_entity_poly.pdbx_strand_id
1 'polypeptide(L)'
;MDRIELLILAVGALVVALPLASKLGLPYPVLLTLVGVAATLIPGVPEIAINPDLILPLLLPPLLWAAATRTSWAHIRANMRPILMLAVALVAVSAFAVAAVLAALLPQVPWAFAFALGAACAPPDPVAATSVAGQLGMPHRMVSVIEGEGLGNDATALTLFNTALAAAVAGGTISFVEAGEEFLAASVLGIGAGLLLAMIAGKILDWLKDPILAGAFTVVLPFTAYAAGEEIGGSGVLAVLAIGLVLGSASYHLLDAESRLVGTAFWSTLDLLLTSVAFILIGLELRPIINESGFDLWRHLGIGLAVTAALIVVRLTWLLAGGLFAQRFFHSAVPANWREALVLGWAGMRGVVTIAAALSLPANVPERGTLILIAFVVVLTTLLLPGITLPWLVRRLGVGKADPERTLREVAVRVVGAMNERIDELHADGDLDDDGAERWRQRCRRIVMAVSPSPETESLIQERARFRHMRAVNLELHAAAQAEALRMRADEEIDPAAVDRILRIIDRQIANA
;
A
#
# COMPACT_ATOMS: atom_id res chain seq x y z
N MET A 1 24.96 -9.56 24.80
CA MET A 1 23.52 -9.66 25.04
C MET A 1 22.99 -10.91 24.36
N ASP A 2 22.14 -11.66 25.05
CA ASP A 2 21.39 -12.75 24.40
C ASP A 2 20.43 -12.16 23.36
N ARG A 3 20.14 -12.91 22.28
CA ARG A 3 19.18 -12.49 21.22
C ARG A 3 17.82 -12.02 21.80
N ILE A 4 17.49 -12.50 23.00
CA ILE A 4 16.30 -12.14 23.78
C ILE A 4 16.35 -10.68 24.29
N GLU A 5 17.49 -10.22 24.80
CA GLU A 5 17.61 -8.86 25.35
C GLU A 5 17.46 -7.80 24.24
N LEU A 6 17.86 -8.16 23.01
CA LEU A 6 17.68 -7.34 21.82
C LEU A 6 16.21 -7.25 21.39
N LEU A 7 15.49 -8.35 21.49
CA LEU A 7 14.05 -8.37 21.25
C LEU A 7 13.30 -7.55 22.31
N ILE A 8 13.70 -7.66 23.58
CA ILE A 8 13.16 -6.83 24.67
C ILE A 8 13.46 -5.35 24.43
N LEU A 9 14.68 -5.01 24.02
CA LEU A 9 15.06 -3.64 23.66
C LEU A 9 14.21 -3.13 22.49
N ALA A 10 14.00 -3.96 21.47
CA ALA A 10 13.22 -3.58 20.29
C ALA A 10 11.75 -3.32 20.64
N VAL A 11 11.13 -4.22 21.41
CA VAL A 11 9.75 -4.07 21.88
C VAL A 11 9.62 -2.89 22.86
N GLY A 12 10.57 -2.72 23.78
CA GLY A 12 10.59 -1.59 24.71
C GLY A 12 10.75 -0.24 23.99
N ALA A 13 11.67 -0.17 23.02
CA ALA A 13 11.86 0.99 22.17
C ALA A 13 10.59 1.33 21.38
N LEU A 14 9.89 0.32 20.85
CA LEU A 14 8.60 0.51 20.17
C LEU A 14 7.54 1.15 21.08
N VAL A 15 7.36 0.60 22.29
CA VAL A 15 6.36 1.08 23.26
C VAL A 15 6.61 2.54 23.65
N VAL A 16 7.88 2.97 23.71
CA VAL A 16 8.25 4.36 24.01
C VAL A 16 8.19 5.26 22.77
N ALA A 17 8.62 4.75 21.62
CA ALA A 17 8.71 5.52 20.38
C ALA A 17 7.32 5.91 19.85
N LEU A 18 6.30 5.05 19.93
CA LEU A 18 4.97 5.37 19.40
C LEU A 18 4.33 6.62 20.04
N PRO A 19 4.23 6.71 21.38
CA PRO A 19 3.70 7.90 22.06
C PRO A 19 4.59 9.14 21.90
N LEU A 20 5.89 8.94 21.73
CA LEU A 20 6.83 10.05 21.56
C LEU A 20 6.79 10.61 20.14
N ALA A 21 6.66 9.75 19.13
CA ALA A 21 6.49 10.10 17.73
C ALA A 21 5.26 11.00 17.53
N SER A 22 4.13 10.65 18.16
CA SER A 22 2.92 11.46 18.10
C SER A 22 3.08 12.83 18.77
N LYS A 23 3.82 12.92 19.88
CA LYS A 23 4.14 14.20 20.54
C LYS A 23 5.09 15.08 19.74
N LEU A 24 6.10 14.48 19.10
CA LEU A 24 7.11 15.20 18.32
C LEU A 24 6.64 15.53 16.89
N GLY A 25 5.52 14.95 16.45
CA GLY A 25 5.05 15.08 15.07
C GLY A 25 6.00 14.45 14.05
N LEU A 26 6.76 13.42 14.48
CA LEU A 26 7.71 12.70 13.65
C LEU A 26 7.18 11.31 13.29
N PRO A 27 7.59 10.75 12.14
CA PRO A 27 7.24 9.38 11.78
C PRO A 27 7.87 8.40 12.79
N TYR A 28 7.12 7.40 13.26
CA TYR A 28 7.68 6.42 14.20
C TYR A 28 8.89 5.64 13.62
N PRO A 29 8.97 5.31 12.30
CA PRO A 29 10.16 4.67 11.73
C PRO A 29 11.43 5.49 11.91
N VAL A 30 11.35 6.80 11.67
CA VAL A 30 12.45 7.76 11.87
C VAL A 30 12.93 7.71 13.31
N LEU A 31 11.99 7.76 14.27
CA LEU A 31 12.33 7.74 15.68
C LEU A 31 12.97 6.41 16.10
N LEU A 32 12.47 5.28 15.60
CA LEU A 32 13.03 3.96 15.87
C LEU A 32 14.46 3.81 15.33
N THR A 33 14.74 4.31 14.13
CA THR A 33 16.10 4.33 13.61
C THR A 33 17.02 5.20 14.44
N LEU A 34 16.57 6.38 14.89
CA LEU A 34 17.35 7.23 15.80
C LEU A 34 17.61 6.55 17.15
N VAL A 35 16.63 5.81 17.69
CA VAL A 35 16.82 5.01 18.91
C VAL A 35 17.84 3.89 18.68
N GLY A 36 17.78 3.20 17.55
CA GLY A 36 18.78 2.19 17.17
C GLY A 36 20.19 2.79 17.10
N VAL A 37 20.35 3.94 16.44
CA VAL A 37 21.63 4.67 16.37
C VAL A 37 22.11 5.06 17.78
N ALA A 38 21.23 5.63 18.61
CA ALA A 38 21.57 6.03 19.97
C ALA A 38 21.97 4.82 20.85
N ALA A 39 21.34 3.66 20.64
CA ALA A 39 21.68 2.43 21.35
C ALA A 39 23.11 1.97 21.06
N THR A 40 23.66 2.23 19.85
CA THR A 40 25.06 1.91 19.54
C THR A 40 26.09 2.68 20.38
N LEU A 41 25.68 3.79 21.02
CA LEU A 41 26.53 4.59 21.89
C LEU A 41 26.64 4.02 23.31
N ILE A 42 25.76 3.08 23.68
CA ILE A 42 25.72 2.47 25.00
C ILE A 42 26.80 1.37 25.08
N PRO A 43 27.78 1.47 26.01
CA PRO A 43 28.80 0.43 26.17
C PRO A 43 28.15 -0.92 26.53
N GLY A 44 28.48 -1.99 25.79
CA GLY A 44 28.01 -3.36 26.05
C GLY A 44 26.89 -3.87 25.14
N VAL A 45 26.35 -3.02 24.24
CA VAL A 45 25.47 -3.50 23.15
C VAL A 45 26.31 -4.31 22.16
N PRO A 46 25.98 -5.59 21.89
CA PRO A 46 26.76 -6.43 20.99
C PRO A 46 26.57 -6.01 19.53
N GLU A 47 27.60 -6.24 18.73
CA GLU A 47 27.50 -6.17 17.27
C GLU A 47 26.67 -7.36 16.78
N ILE A 48 25.58 -7.08 16.09
CA ILE A 48 24.68 -8.11 15.58
C ILE A 48 25.16 -8.50 14.19
N ALA A 49 25.86 -9.63 14.08
CA ALA A 49 26.08 -10.24 12.78
C ALA A 49 24.82 -11.01 12.39
N ILE A 50 23.90 -10.36 11.65
CA ILE A 50 22.77 -11.09 11.07
C ILE A 50 23.24 -11.78 9.80
N ASN A 51 22.93 -13.08 9.67
CA ASN A 51 23.21 -13.81 8.43
C ASN A 51 22.41 -13.16 7.28
N PRO A 52 23.07 -12.55 6.27
CA PRO A 52 22.39 -11.87 5.18
C PRO A 52 21.40 -12.74 4.42
N ASP A 53 21.70 -14.04 4.29
CA ASP A 53 20.90 -15.03 3.57
C ASP A 53 19.54 -15.28 4.25
N LEU A 54 19.42 -14.93 5.54
CA LEU A 54 18.19 -15.12 6.32
C LEU A 54 17.38 -13.84 6.48
N ILE A 55 17.95 -12.65 6.23
CA ILE A 55 17.24 -11.38 6.44
C ILE A 55 16.07 -11.26 5.49
N LEU A 56 16.34 -11.42 4.19
CA LEU A 56 15.35 -11.24 3.13
C LEU A 56 14.21 -12.28 3.24
N PRO A 57 14.48 -13.59 3.35
CA PRO A 57 13.41 -14.59 3.44
C PRO A 57 12.62 -14.54 4.76
N LEU A 58 13.20 -14.01 5.84
CA LEU A 58 12.52 -13.92 7.13
C LEU A 58 11.63 -12.67 7.22
N LEU A 59 12.11 -11.52 6.74
CA LEU A 59 11.46 -10.24 6.94
C LEU A 59 10.48 -9.89 5.81
N LEU A 60 10.83 -10.19 4.56
CA LEU A 60 10.04 -9.74 3.41
C LEU A 60 8.70 -10.45 3.27
N PRO A 61 8.60 -11.80 3.31
CA PRO A 61 7.33 -12.46 3.05
C PRO A 61 6.18 -11.97 3.95
N PRO A 62 6.35 -11.85 5.28
CA PRO A 62 5.26 -11.35 6.13
C PRO A 62 4.94 -9.87 5.91
N LEU A 63 5.92 -9.00 5.61
CA LEU A 63 5.66 -7.59 5.32
C LEU A 63 4.88 -7.42 4.01
N LEU A 64 5.30 -8.11 2.96
CA LEU A 64 4.63 -8.12 1.66
C LEU A 64 3.22 -8.67 1.76
N TRP A 65 3.03 -9.73 2.55
CA TRP A 65 1.72 -10.28 2.83
C TRP A 65 0.81 -9.28 3.56
N ALA A 66 1.32 -8.65 4.62
CA ALA A 66 0.57 -7.66 5.38
C ALA A 66 0.11 -6.50 4.48
N ALA A 67 0.97 -6.03 3.57
CA ALA A 67 0.62 -4.99 2.62
C ALA A 67 -0.32 -5.48 1.49
N ALA A 68 -0.08 -6.66 0.94
CA ALA A 68 -0.86 -7.21 -0.17
C ALA A 68 -2.30 -7.54 0.25
N THR A 69 -2.50 -8.12 1.43
CA THR A 69 -3.83 -8.49 1.93
C THR A 69 -4.74 -7.29 2.22
N ARG A 70 -4.17 -6.11 2.49
CA ARG A 70 -4.91 -4.85 2.65
C ARG A 70 -5.27 -4.20 1.31
N THR A 71 -4.69 -4.65 0.20
CA THR A 71 -4.86 -4.02 -1.10
C THR A 71 -5.97 -4.68 -1.90
N SER A 72 -6.83 -3.88 -2.51
CA SER A 72 -7.93 -4.41 -3.33
C SER A 72 -7.52 -4.64 -4.79
N TRP A 73 -7.85 -5.82 -5.31
CA TRP A 73 -7.62 -6.15 -6.72
C TRP A 73 -8.33 -5.20 -7.70
N ALA A 74 -9.54 -4.76 -7.35
CA ALA A 74 -10.28 -3.79 -8.15
C ALA A 74 -9.53 -2.46 -8.29
N HIS A 75 -8.86 -2.00 -7.22
CA HIS A 75 -8.05 -0.78 -7.25
C HIS A 75 -6.80 -0.93 -8.11
N ILE A 76 -6.08 -2.06 -8.01
CA ILE A 76 -4.92 -2.36 -8.88
C ILE A 76 -5.37 -2.36 -10.34
N ARG A 77 -6.47 -3.05 -10.65
CA ARG A 77 -6.98 -3.12 -12.03
C ARG A 77 -7.34 -1.74 -12.59
N ALA A 78 -7.99 -0.89 -11.78
CA ALA A 78 -8.36 0.46 -12.19
C ALA A 78 -7.13 1.36 -12.48
N ASN A 79 -6.02 1.12 -11.77
CA ASN A 79 -4.80 1.94 -11.84
C ASN A 79 -3.58 1.19 -12.38
N MET A 80 -3.79 0.11 -13.14
CA MET A 80 -2.72 -0.82 -13.56
C MET A 80 -1.60 -0.10 -14.32
N ARG A 81 -1.94 0.82 -15.24
CA ARG A 81 -0.95 1.55 -16.05
C ARG A 81 -0.05 2.46 -15.20
N PRO A 82 -0.60 3.39 -14.38
CA PRO A 82 0.22 4.17 -13.44
C PRO A 82 1.06 3.30 -12.49
N ILE A 83 0.48 2.24 -11.92
CA ILE A 83 1.19 1.35 -11.00
C ILE A 83 2.37 0.69 -11.71
N LEU A 84 2.18 0.11 -12.89
CA LEU A 84 3.27 -0.51 -13.65
C LEU A 84 4.37 0.50 -14.07
N MET A 85 4.00 1.73 -14.41
CA MET A 85 4.98 2.78 -14.74
C MET A 85 5.83 3.18 -13.53
N LEU A 86 5.28 3.16 -12.32
CA LEU A 86 6.02 3.44 -11.09
C LEU A 86 6.78 2.21 -10.58
N ALA A 87 6.13 1.04 -10.62
CA ALA A 87 6.67 -0.24 -10.13
C ALA A 87 7.77 -0.84 -10.97
N VAL A 88 7.68 -0.73 -12.29
CA VAL A 88 8.63 -1.39 -13.19
C VAL A 88 9.54 -0.35 -13.83
N ALA A 89 8.95 0.62 -14.54
CA ALA A 89 9.73 1.55 -15.36
C ALA A 89 10.58 2.50 -14.50
N LEU A 90 9.97 3.17 -13.49
CA LEU A 90 10.72 4.07 -12.61
C LEU A 90 11.77 3.32 -11.78
N VAL A 91 11.50 2.08 -11.34
CA VAL A 91 12.49 1.25 -10.63
C VAL A 91 13.69 0.95 -11.52
N ALA A 92 13.46 0.49 -12.76
CA ALA A 92 14.54 0.20 -13.72
C ALA A 92 15.36 1.46 -14.07
N VAL A 93 14.70 2.60 -14.29
CA VAL A 93 15.38 3.88 -14.57
C VAL A 93 16.20 4.34 -13.36
N SER A 94 15.66 4.19 -12.15
CA SER A 94 16.36 4.52 -10.91
C SER A 94 17.58 3.61 -10.71
N ALA A 95 17.44 2.30 -10.95
CA ALA A 95 18.54 1.35 -10.87
C ALA A 95 19.66 1.69 -11.85
N PHE A 96 19.31 2.03 -13.10
CA PHE A 96 20.27 2.46 -14.10
C PHE A 96 20.97 3.77 -13.75
N ALA A 97 20.21 4.76 -13.23
CA ALA A 97 20.79 6.04 -12.81
C ALA A 97 21.80 5.85 -11.68
N VAL A 98 21.49 5.00 -10.69
CA VAL A 98 22.44 4.66 -9.62
C VAL A 98 23.65 3.91 -10.18
N ALA A 99 23.44 2.93 -11.06
CA ALA A 99 24.52 2.18 -11.69
C ALA A 99 25.47 3.12 -12.45
N ALA A 100 24.95 4.10 -13.18
CA ALA A 100 25.74 5.08 -13.92
C ALA A 100 26.56 5.98 -12.97
N VAL A 101 25.96 6.44 -11.87
CA VAL A 101 26.67 7.24 -10.85
C VAL A 101 27.79 6.43 -10.20
N LEU A 102 27.51 5.17 -9.84
CA LEU A 102 28.51 4.27 -9.25
C LEU A 102 29.61 3.92 -10.23
N ALA A 103 29.30 3.62 -11.49
CA ALA A 103 30.31 3.34 -12.51
C ALA A 103 31.24 4.54 -12.76
N ALA A 104 30.73 5.76 -12.63
CA ALA A 104 31.53 6.98 -12.77
C ALA A 104 32.44 7.24 -11.54
N LEU A 105 31.98 6.91 -10.32
CA LEU A 105 32.68 7.23 -9.08
C LEU A 105 33.51 6.06 -8.51
N LEU A 106 33.15 4.82 -8.86
CA LEU A 106 33.76 3.55 -8.46
C LEU A 106 33.96 2.66 -9.71
N PRO A 107 34.93 2.97 -10.59
CA PRO A 107 35.12 2.24 -11.84
C PRO A 107 35.50 0.77 -11.67
N GLN A 108 35.99 0.39 -10.47
CA GLN A 108 36.31 -0.99 -10.11
C GLN A 108 35.09 -1.86 -9.77
N VAL A 109 33.90 -1.28 -9.60
CA VAL A 109 32.67 -2.05 -9.35
C VAL A 109 32.05 -2.45 -10.69
N PRO A 110 31.87 -3.76 -10.97
CA PRO A 110 31.16 -4.20 -12.16
C PRO A 110 29.75 -3.63 -12.27
N TRP A 111 29.33 -3.32 -13.49
CA TRP A 111 28.02 -2.74 -13.78
C TRP A 111 26.86 -3.56 -13.20
N ALA A 112 26.98 -4.88 -13.17
CA ALA A 112 26.00 -5.79 -12.61
C ALA A 112 25.75 -5.54 -11.11
N PHE A 113 26.80 -5.37 -10.31
CA PHE A 113 26.68 -5.07 -8.88
C PHE A 113 26.20 -3.63 -8.63
N ALA A 114 26.64 -2.69 -9.47
CA ALA A 114 26.17 -1.30 -9.41
C ALA A 114 24.66 -1.19 -9.72
N PHE A 115 24.19 -1.95 -10.72
CA PHE A 115 22.77 -2.04 -11.06
C PHE A 115 21.97 -2.80 -10.01
N ALA A 116 22.51 -3.89 -9.44
CA ALA A 116 21.89 -4.58 -8.31
C ALA A 116 21.70 -3.62 -7.13
N LEU A 117 22.75 -2.91 -6.71
CA LEU A 117 22.63 -1.91 -5.64
C LEU A 117 21.63 -0.80 -6.01
N GLY A 118 21.61 -0.38 -7.28
CA GLY A 118 20.63 0.56 -7.80
C GLY A 118 19.19 0.05 -7.69
N ALA A 119 18.95 -1.22 -8.04
CA ALA A 119 17.65 -1.86 -7.91
C ALA A 119 17.21 -1.95 -6.45
N ALA A 120 18.11 -2.35 -5.54
CA ALA A 120 17.86 -2.37 -4.10
C ALA A 120 17.54 -0.98 -3.52
N CYS A 121 18.18 0.07 -4.05
CA CYS A 121 17.95 1.45 -3.64
C CYS A 121 16.78 2.12 -4.37
N ALA A 122 16.24 1.56 -5.44
CA ALA A 122 15.19 2.21 -6.22
C ALA A 122 13.84 2.36 -5.47
N PRO A 123 13.28 1.32 -4.82
CA PRO A 123 11.93 1.36 -4.28
C PRO A 123 11.86 2.24 -3.01
N PRO A 124 10.84 3.09 -2.89
CA PRO A 124 10.49 3.71 -1.62
C PRO A 124 9.72 2.71 -0.75
N ASP A 125 9.88 2.83 0.57
CA ASP A 125 9.13 2.12 1.59
C ASP A 125 7.73 2.74 1.76
N PRO A 126 6.66 2.01 1.40
CA PRO A 126 5.29 2.49 1.53
C PRO A 126 4.87 2.65 2.99
N VAL A 127 5.42 1.87 3.93
CA VAL A 127 5.01 1.89 5.35
C VAL A 127 5.44 3.20 6.00
N ALA A 128 6.68 3.62 5.76
CA ALA A 128 7.15 4.91 6.21
C ALA A 128 6.30 6.04 5.58
N ALA A 129 6.10 6.01 4.25
CA ALA A 129 5.36 7.04 3.51
C ALA A 129 3.89 7.18 3.93
N THR A 130 3.18 6.06 4.10
CA THR A 130 1.77 6.04 4.49
C THR A 130 1.56 6.50 5.93
N SER A 131 2.46 6.14 6.84
CA SER A 131 2.40 6.61 8.23
C SER A 131 2.44 8.14 8.31
N VAL A 132 3.27 8.78 7.48
CA VAL A 132 3.38 10.24 7.40
C VAL A 132 2.20 10.86 6.66
N ALA A 133 1.80 10.25 5.54
CA ALA A 133 0.69 10.74 4.74
C ALA A 133 -0.64 10.72 5.51
N GLY A 134 -0.88 9.69 6.32
CA GLY A 134 -2.05 9.56 7.19
C GLY A 134 -2.11 10.64 8.27
N GLN A 135 -1.00 10.92 8.95
CA GLN A 135 -0.93 11.98 9.96
C GLN A 135 -1.14 13.39 9.39
N LEU A 136 -0.83 13.59 8.10
CA LEU A 136 -0.91 14.90 7.44
C LEU A 136 -2.22 15.13 6.68
N GLY A 137 -3.19 14.21 6.75
CA GLY A 137 -4.48 14.36 6.06
C GLY A 137 -4.33 14.43 4.53
N MET A 138 -3.38 13.67 3.96
CA MET A 138 -3.24 13.61 2.51
C MET A 138 -4.47 12.97 1.85
N PRO A 139 -4.86 13.39 0.63
CA PRO A 139 -5.93 12.77 -0.13
C PRO A 139 -5.78 11.26 -0.22
N HIS A 140 -6.88 10.54 0.00
CA HIS A 140 -6.88 9.07 -0.03
C HIS A 140 -6.31 8.53 -1.35
N ARG A 141 -6.60 9.18 -2.49
CA ARG A 141 -6.01 8.85 -3.80
C ARG A 141 -4.47 8.83 -3.81
N MET A 142 -3.83 9.75 -3.07
CA MET A 142 -2.37 9.83 -3.00
C MET A 142 -1.83 8.73 -2.10
N VAL A 143 -2.46 8.50 -0.95
CA VAL A 143 -2.11 7.43 -0.02
C VAL A 143 -2.20 6.07 -0.73
N SER A 144 -3.31 5.83 -1.44
CA SER A 144 -3.51 4.58 -2.20
C SER A 144 -2.53 4.38 -3.35
N VAL A 145 -2.05 5.47 -3.98
CA VAL A 145 -0.98 5.37 -4.99
C VAL A 145 0.36 5.05 -4.34
N ILE A 146 0.69 5.64 -3.19
CA ILE A 146 1.90 5.30 -2.42
C ILE A 146 1.87 3.82 -1.99
N GLU A 147 0.73 3.34 -1.49
CA GLU A 147 0.54 1.92 -1.10
C GLU A 147 0.68 0.98 -2.29
N GLY A 148 0.00 1.30 -3.40
CA GLY A 148 0.03 0.48 -4.61
C GLY A 148 1.38 0.49 -5.33
N GLU A 149 2.10 1.62 -5.29
CA GLU A 149 3.47 1.73 -5.77
C GLU A 149 4.39 0.80 -4.95
N GLY A 150 4.43 0.95 -3.62
CA GLY A 150 5.36 0.20 -2.78
C GLY A 150 5.28 -1.33 -2.96
N LEU A 151 4.06 -1.88 -3.11
CA LEU A 151 3.84 -3.31 -3.35
C LEU A 151 4.49 -3.82 -4.64
N GLY A 152 4.36 -3.08 -5.75
CA GLY A 152 4.94 -3.46 -7.03
C GLY A 152 6.43 -3.14 -7.11
N ASN A 153 6.86 -2.04 -6.47
CA ASN A 153 8.24 -1.57 -6.46
C ASN A 153 9.15 -2.58 -5.76
N ASP A 154 8.80 -3.06 -4.57
CA ASP A 154 9.62 -4.02 -3.82
C ASP A 154 9.81 -5.34 -4.60
N ALA A 155 8.74 -5.80 -5.24
CA ALA A 155 8.77 -7.00 -6.07
C ALA A 155 9.66 -6.85 -7.30
N THR A 156 9.54 -5.73 -8.00
CA THR A 156 10.35 -5.45 -9.18
C THR A 156 11.82 -5.25 -8.80
N ALA A 157 12.07 -4.47 -7.74
CA ALA A 157 13.41 -4.17 -7.25
C ALA A 157 14.19 -5.42 -6.87
N LEU A 158 13.59 -6.34 -6.10
CA LEU A 158 14.25 -7.57 -5.68
C LEU A 158 14.43 -8.56 -6.82
N THR A 159 13.47 -8.63 -7.75
CA THR A 159 13.63 -9.47 -8.95
C THR A 159 14.78 -8.94 -9.80
N LEU A 160 14.85 -7.62 -10.06
CA LEU A 160 15.96 -7.00 -10.78
C LEU A 160 17.30 -7.16 -10.05
N PHE A 161 17.31 -7.06 -8.71
CA PHE A 161 18.49 -7.28 -7.88
C PHE A 161 19.02 -8.72 -8.03
N ASN A 162 18.15 -9.72 -7.88
CA ASN A 162 18.54 -11.13 -7.98
C ASN A 162 19.02 -11.50 -9.39
N THR A 163 18.31 -11.04 -10.43
CA THR A 163 18.72 -11.23 -11.83
C THR A 163 20.09 -10.58 -12.11
N ALA A 164 20.30 -9.35 -11.63
CA ALA A 164 21.58 -8.67 -11.81
C ALA A 164 22.72 -9.36 -11.04
N LEU A 165 22.42 -9.88 -9.85
CA LEU A 165 23.38 -10.64 -9.05
C LEU A 165 23.76 -11.97 -9.71
N ALA A 166 22.76 -12.72 -10.22
CA ALA A 166 22.99 -13.96 -10.96
C ALA A 166 23.87 -13.72 -12.19
N ALA A 167 23.58 -12.68 -12.97
CA ALA A 167 24.40 -12.29 -14.11
C ALA A 167 25.82 -11.87 -13.71
N ALA A 168 25.99 -11.16 -12.59
CA ALA A 168 27.29 -10.77 -12.06
C ALA A 168 28.15 -11.99 -11.71
N VAL A 169 27.55 -12.99 -11.06
CA VAL A 169 28.23 -14.23 -10.64
C VAL A 169 28.57 -15.12 -11.83
N ALA A 170 27.71 -15.15 -12.85
CA ALA A 170 27.95 -15.90 -14.09
C ALA A 170 29.08 -15.31 -14.95
N GLY A 171 29.59 -14.11 -14.63
CA GLY A 171 30.67 -13.44 -15.36
C GLY A 171 30.27 -12.96 -16.76
N GLY A 172 28.98 -12.94 -17.07
CA GLY A 172 28.45 -12.56 -18.37
C GLY A 172 28.39 -11.05 -18.57
N THR A 173 28.48 -10.61 -19.82
CA THR A 173 28.06 -9.27 -20.21
C THR A 173 26.54 -9.21 -20.18
N ILE A 174 25.96 -8.32 -19.36
CA ILE A 174 24.50 -8.17 -19.29
C ILE A 174 23.99 -7.62 -20.63
N SER A 175 23.32 -8.47 -21.41
CA SER A 175 22.43 -8.01 -22.47
C SER A 175 21.12 -7.53 -21.84
N PHE A 176 20.71 -6.30 -22.15
CA PHE A 176 19.44 -5.75 -21.65
C PHE A 176 18.23 -6.59 -22.08
N VAL A 177 18.32 -7.29 -23.21
CA VAL A 177 17.25 -8.17 -23.71
C VAL A 177 17.16 -9.43 -22.87
N GLU A 178 18.29 -10.09 -22.60
CA GLU A 178 18.34 -11.31 -21.77
C GLU A 178 17.87 -11.03 -20.34
N ALA A 179 18.32 -9.90 -19.75
CA ALA A 179 17.85 -9.49 -18.43
C ALA A 179 16.34 -9.21 -18.40
N GLY A 180 15.78 -8.66 -19.50
CA GLY A 180 14.35 -8.43 -19.63
C GLY A 180 13.55 -9.73 -19.77
N GLU A 181 14.07 -10.71 -20.51
CA GLU A 181 13.49 -12.05 -20.67
C GLU A 181 13.51 -12.82 -19.35
N GLU A 182 14.64 -12.81 -18.64
CA GLU A 182 14.79 -13.46 -17.34
C GLU A 182 13.87 -12.82 -16.29
N PHE A 183 13.78 -11.50 -16.25
CA PHE A 183 12.83 -10.79 -15.40
C PHE A 183 11.39 -11.19 -15.70
N LEU A 184 11.01 -11.26 -16.98
CA LEU A 184 9.65 -11.63 -17.37
C LEU A 184 9.35 -13.10 -17.02
N ALA A 185 10.29 -14.01 -17.27
CA ALA A 185 10.17 -15.42 -16.92
C ALA A 185 10.03 -15.60 -15.40
N ALA A 186 10.91 -15.00 -14.61
CA ALA A 186 10.86 -15.05 -13.16
C ALA A 186 9.55 -14.47 -12.61
N SER A 187 9.06 -13.38 -13.22
CA SER A 187 7.79 -12.76 -12.86
C SER A 187 6.59 -13.65 -13.13
N VAL A 188 6.52 -14.25 -14.32
CA VAL A 188 5.41 -15.14 -14.72
C VAL A 188 5.40 -16.40 -13.84
N LEU A 189 6.55 -17.02 -13.60
CA LEU A 189 6.67 -18.20 -12.75
C LEU A 189 6.28 -17.89 -11.30
N GLY A 190 6.79 -16.79 -10.73
CA GLY A 190 6.44 -16.35 -9.37
C GLY A 190 4.94 -16.08 -9.21
N ILE A 191 4.34 -15.31 -10.11
CA ILE A 191 2.89 -15.05 -10.10
C ILE A 191 2.11 -16.36 -10.24
N GLY A 192 2.53 -17.26 -11.14
CA GLY A 192 1.90 -18.56 -11.34
C GLY A 192 1.90 -19.41 -10.06
N ALA A 193 3.04 -19.50 -9.37
CA ALA A 193 3.15 -20.21 -8.09
C ALA A 193 2.24 -19.62 -7.02
N GLY A 194 2.22 -18.28 -6.89
CA GLY A 194 1.34 -17.60 -5.94
C GLY A 194 -0.15 -17.82 -6.20
N LEU A 195 -0.57 -17.78 -7.47
CA LEU A 195 -1.96 -18.07 -7.86
C LEU A 195 -2.35 -19.53 -7.57
N LEU A 196 -1.45 -20.48 -7.87
CA LEU A 196 -1.66 -21.90 -7.57
C LEU A 196 -1.85 -22.12 -6.06
N LEU A 197 -0.94 -21.56 -5.25
CA LEU A 197 -1.02 -21.63 -3.80
C LEU A 197 -2.25 -20.93 -3.25
N ALA A 198 -2.69 -19.82 -3.84
CA ALA A 198 -3.92 -19.13 -3.42
C ALA A 198 -5.16 -20.03 -3.59
N MET A 199 -5.25 -20.79 -4.68
CA MET A 199 -6.36 -21.73 -4.91
C MET A 199 -6.38 -22.86 -3.87
N ILE A 200 -5.21 -23.38 -3.49
CA ILE A 200 -5.08 -24.46 -2.51
C ILE A 200 -5.37 -23.91 -1.10
N ALA A 201 -4.69 -22.83 -0.72
CA ALA A 201 -4.83 -22.19 0.58
C ALA A 201 -6.25 -21.66 0.82
N GLY A 202 -6.92 -21.14 -0.21
CA GLY A 202 -8.31 -20.69 -0.11
C GLY A 202 -9.27 -21.81 0.28
N LYS A 203 -9.11 -23.01 -0.30
CA LYS A 203 -9.91 -24.20 0.08
C LYS A 203 -9.62 -24.66 1.50
N ILE A 204 -8.36 -24.58 1.93
CA ILE A 204 -7.97 -24.95 3.30
C ILE A 204 -8.56 -23.94 4.29
N LEU A 205 -8.49 -22.63 4.01
CA LEU A 205 -9.06 -21.59 4.86
C LEU A 205 -10.58 -21.69 4.98
N ASP A 206 -11.29 -21.99 3.89
CA ASP A 206 -12.74 -22.22 3.91
C ASP A 206 -13.12 -23.47 4.73
N TRP A 207 -12.23 -24.47 4.76
CA TRP A 207 -12.39 -25.65 5.60
C TRP A 207 -12.06 -25.38 7.08
N LEU A 208 -11.13 -24.48 7.36
CA LEU A 208 -10.73 -24.05 8.71
C LEU A 208 -11.77 -23.09 9.29
N LYS A 209 -12.71 -23.63 10.09
CA LYS A 209 -13.74 -22.84 10.79
C LYS A 209 -13.28 -22.26 12.13
N ASP A 210 -12.03 -22.50 12.52
CA ASP A 210 -11.45 -22.00 13.77
C ASP A 210 -10.61 -20.73 13.50
N PRO A 211 -10.95 -19.58 14.11
CA PRO A 211 -10.24 -18.32 13.91
C PRO A 211 -8.74 -18.36 14.21
N ILE A 212 -8.33 -19.13 15.23
CA ILE A 212 -6.95 -19.20 15.69
C ILE A 212 -6.14 -20.05 14.71
N LEU A 213 -6.67 -21.20 14.30
CA LEU A 213 -6.02 -22.07 13.30
C LEU A 213 -5.94 -21.39 11.93
N ALA A 214 -7.00 -20.71 11.50
CA ALA A 214 -6.97 -19.92 10.26
C ALA A 214 -5.88 -18.84 10.34
N GLY A 215 -5.82 -18.10 11.46
CA GLY A 215 -4.76 -17.13 11.73
C GLY A 215 -3.36 -17.73 11.66
N ALA A 216 -3.12 -18.84 12.36
CA ALA A 216 -1.84 -19.56 12.36
C ALA A 216 -1.45 -20.04 10.95
N PHE A 217 -2.40 -20.56 10.17
CA PHE A 217 -2.15 -20.99 8.80
C PHE A 217 -1.72 -19.81 7.92
N THR A 218 -2.35 -18.63 8.07
CA THR A 218 -1.94 -17.45 7.31
C THR A 218 -0.49 -17.02 7.55
N VAL A 219 0.10 -17.31 8.72
CA VAL A 219 1.52 -17.02 9.01
C VAL A 219 2.45 -17.82 8.11
N VAL A 220 2.09 -19.07 7.80
CA VAL A 220 2.94 -20.00 7.03
C VAL A 220 2.86 -19.72 5.52
N LEU A 221 1.72 -19.23 5.04
CA LEU A 221 1.47 -18.95 3.62
C LEU A 221 2.50 -18.04 2.94
N PRO A 222 2.89 -16.87 3.50
CA PRO A 222 3.89 -16.02 2.84
C PRO A 222 5.24 -16.72 2.68
N PHE A 223 5.72 -17.43 3.70
CA PHE A 223 6.99 -18.16 3.59
C PHE A 223 6.92 -19.28 2.57
N THR A 224 5.79 -20.00 2.53
CA THR A 224 5.56 -21.08 1.57
C THR A 224 5.52 -20.55 0.14
N ALA A 225 4.84 -19.42 -0.09
CA ALA A 225 4.78 -18.79 -1.40
C ALA A 225 6.14 -18.26 -1.86
N TYR A 226 6.89 -17.63 -0.94
CA TYR A 226 8.24 -17.17 -1.24
C TYR A 226 9.15 -18.33 -1.65
N ALA A 227 9.21 -19.39 -0.82
CA ALA A 227 10.05 -20.55 -1.09
C ALA A 227 9.65 -21.26 -2.39
N ALA A 228 8.35 -21.47 -2.62
CA ALA A 228 7.86 -22.12 -3.84
C ALA A 228 8.17 -21.31 -5.10
N GLY A 229 8.11 -19.97 -5.02
CA GLY A 229 8.48 -19.10 -6.13
C GLY A 229 9.97 -19.21 -6.46
N GLU A 230 10.84 -19.14 -5.46
CA GLU A 230 12.30 -19.25 -5.65
C GLU A 230 12.71 -20.65 -6.16
N GLU A 231 12.10 -21.72 -5.64
CA GLU A 231 12.45 -23.11 -5.99
C GLU A 231 12.21 -23.44 -7.48
N ILE A 232 11.20 -22.83 -8.09
CA ILE A 232 10.91 -23.01 -9.53
C ILE A 232 11.68 -22.03 -10.43
N GLY A 233 12.62 -21.26 -9.88
CA GLY A 233 13.33 -20.19 -10.59
C GLY A 233 12.47 -18.95 -10.88
N GLY A 234 11.36 -18.79 -10.16
CA GLY A 234 10.49 -17.62 -10.19
C GLY A 234 10.85 -16.60 -9.11
N SER A 235 10.17 -15.45 -9.13
CA SER A 235 10.28 -14.45 -8.07
C SER A 235 9.43 -14.83 -6.86
N GLY A 236 10.07 -15.21 -5.75
CA GLY A 236 9.38 -15.51 -4.49
C GLY A 236 8.57 -14.32 -3.97
N VAL A 237 9.06 -13.10 -4.19
CA VAL A 237 8.36 -11.86 -3.82
C VAL A 237 7.05 -11.70 -4.59
N LEU A 238 7.07 -11.93 -5.90
CA LEU A 238 5.85 -11.86 -6.72
C LEU A 238 4.88 -13.00 -6.40
N ALA A 239 5.38 -14.16 -5.98
CA ALA A 239 4.53 -15.25 -5.49
C ALA A 239 3.76 -14.84 -4.23
N VAL A 240 4.43 -14.22 -3.25
CA VAL A 240 3.80 -13.68 -2.02
C VAL A 240 2.78 -12.60 -2.35
N LEU A 241 3.11 -11.67 -3.27
CA LEU A 241 2.20 -10.63 -3.70
C LEU A 241 0.94 -11.22 -4.33
N ALA A 242 1.09 -12.18 -5.24
CA ALA A 242 -0.03 -12.82 -5.93
C ALA A 242 -0.97 -13.56 -4.97
N ILE A 243 -0.43 -14.37 -4.05
CA ILE A 243 -1.26 -15.07 -3.05
C ILE A 243 -1.94 -14.09 -2.09
N GLY A 244 -1.23 -13.06 -1.62
CA GLY A 244 -1.76 -12.06 -0.69
C GLY A 244 -2.89 -11.23 -1.29
N LEU A 245 -2.78 -10.83 -2.56
CA LEU A 245 -3.83 -10.09 -3.26
C LEU A 245 -5.10 -10.92 -3.49
N VAL A 246 -4.93 -12.20 -3.87
CA VAL A 246 -6.07 -13.10 -4.11
C VAL A 246 -6.78 -13.42 -2.81
N LEU A 247 -6.04 -13.85 -1.77
CA LEU A 247 -6.65 -14.22 -0.48
C LEU A 247 -7.16 -12.99 0.28
N GLY A 248 -6.49 -11.84 0.19
CA GLY A 248 -6.98 -10.58 0.75
C GLY A 248 -8.33 -10.19 0.15
N SER A 249 -8.46 -10.25 -1.18
CA SER A 249 -9.71 -9.94 -1.89
C SER A 249 -10.82 -10.97 -1.61
N ALA A 250 -10.46 -12.26 -1.47
CA ALA A 250 -11.40 -13.34 -1.22
C ALA A 250 -11.75 -13.53 0.27
N SER A 251 -11.06 -12.85 1.18
CA SER A 251 -11.20 -13.01 2.65
C SER A 251 -12.65 -12.86 3.14
N TYR A 252 -13.44 -11.96 2.54
CA TYR A 252 -14.86 -11.77 2.90
C TYR A 252 -15.76 -12.94 2.52
N HIS A 253 -15.35 -13.79 1.58
CA HIS A 253 -16.06 -15.00 1.19
C HIS A 253 -15.51 -16.26 1.87
N LEU A 254 -14.21 -16.29 2.16
CA LEU A 254 -13.50 -17.46 2.70
C LEU A 254 -13.48 -17.54 4.22
N LEU A 255 -13.57 -16.39 4.91
CA LEU A 255 -13.44 -16.31 6.37
C LEU A 255 -14.70 -15.72 6.97
N ASP A 256 -15.10 -16.23 8.13
CA ASP A 256 -16.17 -15.64 8.93
C ASP A 256 -15.74 -14.32 9.59
N ALA A 257 -16.70 -13.60 10.18
CA ALA A 257 -16.43 -12.28 10.75
C ALA A 257 -15.40 -12.31 11.89
N GLU A 258 -15.44 -13.36 12.72
CA GLU A 258 -14.53 -13.53 13.85
C GLU A 258 -13.09 -13.77 13.38
N SER A 259 -12.87 -14.69 12.44
CA SER A 259 -11.56 -14.95 11.84
C SER A 259 -10.97 -13.71 11.17
N ARG A 260 -11.81 -12.90 10.50
CA ARG A 260 -11.35 -11.64 9.88
C ARG A 260 -10.92 -10.60 10.92
N LEU A 261 -11.66 -10.47 12.02
CA LEU A 261 -11.31 -9.54 13.11
C LEU A 261 -10.00 -9.94 13.80
N VAL A 262 -9.89 -11.22 14.19
CA VAL A 262 -8.68 -11.76 14.82
C VAL A 262 -7.49 -11.67 13.87
N GLY A 263 -7.66 -12.09 12.61
CA GLY A 263 -6.60 -12.05 11.59
C GLY A 263 -6.10 -10.64 11.31
N THR A 264 -7.01 -9.67 11.17
CA THR A 264 -6.64 -8.27 10.91
C THR A 264 -5.89 -7.65 12.08
N ALA A 265 -6.34 -7.88 13.33
CA ALA A 265 -5.64 -7.42 14.52
C ALA A 265 -4.25 -8.06 14.68
N PHE A 266 -4.16 -9.37 14.45
CA PHE A 266 -2.90 -10.12 14.51
C PHE A 266 -1.89 -9.60 13.49
N TRP A 267 -2.28 -9.50 12.22
CA TRP A 267 -1.39 -9.03 11.15
C TRP A 267 -1.00 -7.56 11.32
N SER A 268 -1.90 -6.71 11.83
CA SER A 268 -1.54 -5.32 12.14
C SER A 268 -0.50 -5.22 13.25
N THR A 269 -0.59 -6.09 14.26
CA THR A 269 0.41 -6.18 15.35
C THR A 269 1.74 -6.71 14.83
N LEU A 270 1.70 -7.76 14.00
CA LEU A 270 2.87 -8.38 13.42
C LEU A 270 3.61 -7.42 12.47
N ASP A 271 2.88 -6.71 11.60
CA ASP A 271 3.41 -5.67 10.71
C ASP A 271 4.12 -4.56 11.50
N LEU A 272 3.51 -4.07 12.58
CA LEU A 272 4.12 -3.09 13.46
C LEU A 272 5.42 -3.62 14.10
N LEU A 273 5.39 -4.84 14.64
CA LEU A 273 6.56 -5.45 15.28
C LEU A 273 7.71 -5.67 14.31
N LEU A 274 7.43 -6.28 13.15
CA LEU A 274 8.43 -6.54 12.12
C LEU A 274 9.04 -5.23 11.61
N THR A 275 8.21 -4.26 11.25
CA THR A 275 8.66 -2.94 10.83
C THR A 275 9.55 -2.30 11.90
N SER A 276 9.17 -2.42 13.16
CA SER A 276 9.91 -1.79 14.26
C SER A 276 11.27 -2.44 14.51
N VAL A 277 11.32 -3.77 14.55
CA VAL A 277 12.58 -4.52 14.63
C VAL A 277 13.47 -4.14 13.46
N ALA A 278 12.91 -4.09 12.27
CA ALA A 278 13.64 -3.78 11.05
C ALA A 278 14.28 -2.37 11.11
N PHE A 279 13.54 -1.33 11.50
CA PHE A 279 14.10 0.04 11.62
C PHE A 279 15.11 0.21 12.77
N ILE A 280 14.97 -0.54 13.85
CA ILE A 280 15.96 -0.56 14.94
C ILE A 280 17.25 -1.24 14.48
N LEU A 281 17.13 -2.38 13.78
CA LEU A 281 18.28 -3.09 13.22
C LEU A 281 19.07 -2.20 12.26
N ILE A 282 18.39 -1.42 11.41
CA ILE A 282 19.05 -0.39 10.60
C ILE A 282 19.88 0.55 11.48
N GLY A 283 19.31 1.09 12.55
CA GLY A 283 20.05 2.02 13.42
C GLY A 283 21.27 1.37 14.08
N LEU A 284 21.18 0.09 14.44
CA LEU A 284 22.26 -0.66 15.08
C LEU A 284 23.41 -1.02 14.12
N GLU A 285 23.09 -1.31 12.86
CA GLU A 285 24.08 -1.64 11.81
C GLU A 285 24.99 -0.45 11.43
N LEU A 286 24.65 0.78 11.81
CA LEU A 286 25.45 1.96 11.45
C LEU A 286 26.89 1.89 11.96
N ARG A 287 27.08 1.43 13.20
CA ARG A 287 28.38 1.48 13.88
C ARG A 287 29.37 0.45 13.32
N PRO A 288 29.02 -0.84 13.13
CA PRO A 288 29.89 -1.80 12.44
C PRO A 288 30.32 -1.32 11.05
N ILE A 289 29.39 -0.81 10.24
CA ILE A 289 29.67 -0.34 8.88
C ILE A 289 30.67 0.82 8.88
N ILE A 290 30.52 1.80 9.78
CA ILE A 290 31.49 2.91 9.91
C ILE A 290 32.87 2.37 10.29
N ASN A 291 32.95 1.45 11.25
CA ASN A 291 34.21 0.91 11.74
C ASN A 291 34.95 0.08 10.66
N GLU A 292 34.22 -0.70 9.86
CA GLU A 292 34.77 -1.49 8.75
C GLU A 292 35.21 -0.63 7.56
N SER A 293 34.59 0.54 7.35
CA SER A 293 34.84 1.36 6.15
C SER A 293 36.26 1.94 6.04
N GLY A 294 37.05 1.93 7.12
CA GLY A 294 38.52 1.87 7.13
C GLY A 294 39.34 3.01 6.51
N PHE A 295 38.94 3.64 5.41
CA PHE A 295 39.65 4.71 4.72
C PHE A 295 38.67 5.64 3.99
N ASP A 296 38.82 6.95 4.22
CA ASP A 296 38.09 8.04 3.55
C ASP A 296 36.54 8.01 3.66
N LEU A 297 36.04 7.96 4.91
CA LEU A 297 34.60 8.04 5.25
C LEU A 297 33.88 9.20 4.52
N TRP A 298 34.55 10.35 4.37
CA TRP A 298 33.99 11.54 3.73
C TRP A 298 33.74 11.33 2.24
N ARG A 299 34.66 10.68 1.54
CA ARG A 299 34.47 10.33 0.13
C ARG A 299 33.30 9.37 -0.05
N HIS A 300 33.24 8.31 0.74
CA HIS A 300 32.16 7.31 0.64
C HIS A 300 30.80 7.90 1.02
N LEU A 301 30.75 8.77 2.03
CA LEU A 301 29.57 9.55 2.37
C LEU A 301 29.13 10.44 1.20
N GLY A 302 30.08 11.12 0.55
CA GLY A 302 29.83 11.92 -0.65
C GLY A 302 29.24 11.12 -1.80
N ILE A 303 29.74 9.90 -2.04
CA ILE A 303 29.17 8.99 -3.05
C ILE A 303 27.74 8.60 -2.67
N GLY A 304 27.50 8.22 -1.42
CA GLY A 304 26.15 7.88 -0.93
C GLY A 304 25.16 9.05 -1.08
N LEU A 305 25.59 10.28 -0.81
CA LEU A 305 24.80 11.49 -1.02
C LEU A 305 24.55 11.76 -2.51
N ALA A 306 25.53 11.53 -3.38
CA ALA A 306 25.36 11.66 -4.84
C ALA A 306 24.34 10.66 -5.38
N VAL A 307 24.40 9.39 -4.94
CA VAL A 307 23.42 8.34 -5.26
C VAL A 307 22.03 8.75 -4.76
N THR A 308 21.94 9.25 -3.53
CA THR A 308 20.68 9.74 -2.95
C THR A 308 20.09 10.89 -3.79
N ALA A 309 20.92 11.86 -4.17
CA ALA A 309 20.51 12.99 -4.98
C ALA A 309 20.02 12.54 -6.36
N ALA A 310 20.74 11.62 -7.02
CA ALA A 310 20.34 11.06 -8.30
C ALA A 310 18.95 10.40 -8.21
N LEU A 311 18.72 9.60 -7.18
CA LEU A 311 17.44 8.95 -6.94
C LEU A 311 16.29 9.93 -6.69
N ILE A 312 16.52 10.98 -5.88
CA ILE A 312 15.53 12.03 -5.63
C ILE A 312 15.20 12.78 -6.93
N VAL A 313 16.22 13.14 -7.71
CA VAL A 313 16.06 13.86 -8.98
C VAL A 313 15.30 13.01 -10.00
N VAL A 314 15.66 11.73 -10.16
CA VAL A 314 14.96 10.81 -11.06
C VAL A 314 13.48 10.71 -10.68
N ARG A 315 13.19 10.50 -9.39
CA ARG A 315 11.81 10.38 -8.90
C ARG A 315 11.00 11.67 -9.11
N LEU A 316 11.55 12.83 -8.75
CA LEU A 316 10.90 14.12 -8.93
C LEU A 316 10.66 14.41 -10.41
N THR A 317 11.66 14.17 -11.26
CA THR A 317 11.55 14.38 -12.71
C THR A 317 10.47 13.49 -13.30
N TRP A 318 10.44 12.21 -12.92
CA TRP A 318 9.44 11.25 -13.39
C TRP A 318 8.01 11.66 -12.99
N LEU A 319 7.79 12.05 -11.74
CA LEU A 319 6.47 12.43 -11.25
C LEU A 319 6.00 13.78 -11.78
N LEU A 320 6.90 14.75 -11.98
CA LEU A 320 6.58 16.03 -12.59
C LEU A 320 6.26 15.86 -14.09
N ALA A 321 7.11 15.13 -14.83
CA ALA A 321 6.88 14.85 -16.25
C ALA A 321 5.63 13.99 -16.46
N GLY A 322 5.45 12.95 -15.64
CA GLY A 322 4.27 12.09 -15.64
C GLY A 322 2.99 12.85 -15.28
N GLY A 323 3.04 13.77 -14.31
CA GLY A 323 1.92 14.63 -13.96
C GLY A 323 1.50 15.55 -15.10
N LEU A 324 2.46 16.20 -15.77
CA LEU A 324 2.20 17.05 -16.95
C LEU A 324 1.60 16.23 -18.10
N PHE A 325 2.13 15.04 -18.36
CA PHE A 325 1.63 14.15 -19.40
C PHE A 325 0.23 13.64 -19.07
N ALA A 326 -0.01 13.21 -17.84
CA ALA A 326 -1.28 12.62 -17.43
C ALA A 326 -2.42 13.66 -17.37
N GLN A 327 -2.15 14.90 -16.98
CA GLN A 327 -3.12 16.01 -17.08
C GLN A 327 -3.59 16.26 -18.51
N ARG A 328 -2.74 15.98 -19.51
CA ARG A 328 -3.06 16.22 -20.93
C ARG A 328 -4.01 15.17 -21.52
N PHE A 329 -4.06 13.97 -20.94
CA PHE A 329 -4.73 12.80 -21.52
C PHE A 329 -5.75 12.12 -20.59
N PHE A 330 -5.70 12.33 -19.26
CA PHE A 330 -6.55 11.63 -18.29
C PHE A 330 -7.14 12.60 -17.25
N HIS A 331 -8.48 12.63 -17.14
CA HIS A 331 -9.21 13.55 -16.26
C HIS A 331 -9.15 13.19 -14.75
N SER A 332 -8.38 12.17 -14.35
CA SER A 332 -8.28 11.71 -12.95
C SER A 332 -6.89 11.18 -12.59
N ALA A 333 -5.84 11.78 -13.16
CA ALA A 333 -4.47 11.37 -12.89
C ALA A 333 -3.98 11.76 -11.48
N VAL A 334 -3.21 10.87 -10.86
CA VAL A 334 -2.36 11.18 -9.70
C VAL A 334 -0.92 11.23 -10.21
N PRO A 335 -0.16 12.30 -9.98
CA PRO A 335 -0.54 13.54 -9.29
C PRO A 335 -1.49 14.43 -10.12
N ALA A 336 -2.45 15.09 -9.45
CA ALA A 336 -3.41 15.97 -10.13
C ALA A 336 -2.85 17.37 -10.43
N ASN A 337 -1.74 17.77 -9.79
CA ASN A 337 -1.05 19.04 -10.01
C ASN A 337 0.42 18.91 -9.59
N TRP A 338 1.23 19.90 -9.94
CA TRP A 338 2.66 19.91 -9.62
C TRP A 338 2.95 19.89 -8.10
N ARG A 339 2.02 20.39 -7.27
CA ARG A 339 2.18 20.36 -5.80
C ARG A 339 2.07 18.93 -5.27
N GLU A 340 1.08 18.18 -5.76
CA GLU A 340 0.93 16.75 -5.46
C GLU A 340 2.12 15.96 -6.00
N ALA A 341 2.60 16.26 -7.21
CA ALA A 341 3.78 15.61 -7.78
C ALA A 341 5.02 15.80 -6.91
N LEU A 342 5.23 17.03 -6.41
CA LEU A 342 6.36 17.36 -5.56
C LEU A 342 6.24 16.70 -4.18
N VAL A 343 5.04 16.64 -3.59
CA VAL A 343 4.79 15.91 -2.33
C VAL A 343 5.03 14.40 -2.50
N LEU A 344 4.50 13.78 -3.56
CA LEU A 344 4.69 12.35 -3.85
C LEU A 344 6.15 12.00 -4.15
N GLY A 345 6.86 12.88 -4.86
CA GLY A 345 8.28 12.68 -5.15
C GLY A 345 9.15 12.84 -3.91
N TRP A 346 8.79 13.75 -3.01
CA TRP A 346 9.49 13.95 -1.75
C TRP A 346 9.18 12.87 -0.71
N ALA A 347 8.02 12.22 -0.80
CA ALA A 347 7.59 11.16 0.13
C ALA A 347 8.30 9.80 -0.08
N GLY A 348 9.31 9.72 -0.95
CA GLY A 348 10.08 8.50 -1.22
C GLY A 348 11.08 8.14 -0.10
N MET A 349 10.59 7.85 1.09
CA MET A 349 11.40 7.29 2.18
C MET A 349 11.83 5.88 1.82
N ARG A 350 13.08 5.47 2.05
CA ARG A 350 13.55 4.10 1.82
C ARG A 350 13.62 3.32 3.12
N GLY A 351 13.49 2.01 3.00
CA GLY A 351 13.30 1.12 4.13
C GLY A 351 14.35 0.03 4.22
N VAL A 352 13.96 -1.00 4.94
CA VAL A 352 14.84 -2.10 5.36
C VAL A 352 15.23 -3.01 4.21
N VAL A 353 14.35 -3.12 3.20
CA VAL A 353 14.60 -3.92 2.00
C VAL A 353 15.92 -3.53 1.33
N THR A 354 16.21 -2.23 1.23
CA THR A 354 17.46 -1.73 0.64
C THR A 354 18.71 -2.19 1.39
N ILE A 355 18.69 -2.13 2.72
CA ILE A 355 19.84 -2.56 3.54
C ILE A 355 19.97 -4.08 3.52
N ALA A 356 18.85 -4.81 3.64
CA ALA A 356 18.85 -6.26 3.56
C ALA A 356 19.45 -6.77 2.24
N ALA A 357 19.06 -6.17 1.12
CA ALA A 357 19.62 -6.49 -0.20
C ALA A 357 21.10 -6.08 -0.33
N ALA A 358 21.51 -4.95 0.24
CA ALA A 358 22.92 -4.57 0.23
C ALA A 358 23.78 -5.53 1.06
N LEU A 359 23.28 -6.01 2.21
CA LEU A 359 23.97 -6.98 3.05
C LEU A 359 24.08 -8.36 2.38
N SER A 360 23.11 -8.75 1.55
CA SER A 360 23.14 -10.01 0.80
C SER A 360 24.11 -10.00 -0.40
N LEU A 361 24.84 -8.90 -0.63
CA LEU A 361 25.92 -8.89 -1.61
C LEU A 361 27.01 -9.91 -1.22
N PRO A 362 27.45 -10.77 -2.17
CA PRO A 362 28.49 -11.76 -1.93
C PRO A 362 29.81 -11.16 -1.44
N ALA A 363 30.57 -11.93 -0.66
CA ALA A 363 31.84 -11.47 -0.08
C ALA A 363 32.93 -11.15 -1.12
N ASN A 364 32.84 -11.71 -2.33
CA ASN A 364 33.78 -11.48 -3.43
C ASN A 364 33.51 -10.19 -4.22
N VAL A 365 32.49 -9.42 -3.85
CA VAL A 365 32.17 -8.16 -4.52
C VAL A 365 33.26 -7.11 -4.25
N PRO A 366 33.86 -6.49 -5.29
CA PRO A 366 34.75 -5.36 -5.11
C PRO A 366 34.06 -4.24 -4.34
N GLU A 367 34.75 -3.63 -3.37
CA GLU A 367 34.19 -2.49 -2.61
C GLU A 367 32.88 -2.84 -1.87
N ARG A 368 32.66 -4.10 -1.47
CA ARG A 368 31.42 -4.52 -0.77
C ARG A 368 31.08 -3.62 0.42
N GLY A 369 32.04 -3.33 1.29
CA GLY A 369 31.83 -2.45 2.45
C GLY A 369 31.39 -1.04 2.04
N THR A 370 31.97 -0.50 0.98
CA THR A 370 31.58 0.78 0.38
C THR A 370 30.16 0.75 -0.17
N LEU A 371 29.75 -0.32 -0.87
CA LEU A 371 28.40 -0.47 -1.39
C LEU A 371 27.35 -0.56 -0.28
N ILE A 372 27.67 -1.28 0.80
CA ILE A 372 26.81 -1.35 1.99
C ILE A 372 26.69 0.02 2.66
N LEU A 373 27.80 0.75 2.83
CA LEU A 373 27.79 2.11 3.37
C LEU A 373 26.96 3.05 2.49
N ILE A 374 27.07 2.96 1.17
CA ILE A 374 26.25 3.75 0.23
C ILE A 374 24.76 3.44 0.42
N ALA A 375 24.37 2.17 0.48
CA ALA A 375 22.99 1.76 0.75
C ALA A 375 22.48 2.35 2.07
N PHE A 376 23.33 2.32 3.08
CA PHE A 376 23.03 2.85 4.40
C PHE A 376 22.82 4.36 4.39
N VAL A 377 23.71 5.11 3.74
CA VAL A 377 23.60 6.57 3.57
C VAL A 377 22.33 6.92 2.80
N VAL A 378 21.99 6.14 1.77
CA VAL A 378 20.77 6.30 0.98
C VAL A 378 19.53 6.11 1.86
N VAL A 379 19.47 5.03 2.65
CA VAL A 379 18.34 4.77 3.55
C VAL A 379 18.23 5.84 4.64
N LEU A 380 19.31 6.14 5.36
CA LEU A 380 19.28 7.17 6.40
C LEU A 380 18.88 8.53 5.85
N THR A 381 19.48 8.96 4.73
CA THR A 381 19.20 10.27 4.18
C THR A 381 17.75 10.36 3.72
N THR A 382 17.24 9.35 3.02
CA THR A 382 15.84 9.37 2.55
C THR A 382 14.81 9.08 3.61
N LEU A 383 15.17 8.43 4.72
CA LEU A 383 14.29 8.27 5.86
C LEU A 383 14.24 9.56 6.69
N LEU A 384 15.39 10.11 7.07
CA LEU A 384 15.47 11.25 7.98
C LEU A 384 15.09 12.57 7.29
N LEU A 385 15.62 12.84 6.09
CA LEU A 385 15.42 14.13 5.42
C LEU A 385 13.93 14.30 5.01
N PRO A 386 13.33 13.45 4.16
CA PRO A 386 11.89 13.40 3.95
C PRO A 386 11.05 13.27 5.21
N GLY A 387 11.39 12.37 6.13
CA GLY A 387 10.59 12.13 7.34
C GLY A 387 10.38 13.38 8.21
N ILE A 388 11.40 14.24 8.30
CA ILE A 388 11.33 15.50 9.07
C ILE A 388 10.73 16.64 8.23
N THR A 389 11.02 16.70 6.93
CA THR A 389 10.66 17.85 6.08
C THR A 389 9.31 17.73 5.37
N LEU A 390 8.79 16.51 5.17
CA LEU A 390 7.51 16.25 4.49
C LEU A 390 6.31 16.90 5.20
N PRO A 391 6.17 16.87 6.55
CA PRO A 391 5.11 17.60 7.25
C PRO A 391 5.06 19.09 6.92
N TRP A 392 6.24 19.73 6.90
CA TRP A 392 6.36 21.14 6.55
C TRP A 392 5.95 21.39 5.10
N LEU A 393 6.42 20.54 4.17
CA LEU A 393 6.15 20.66 2.74
C LEU A 393 4.66 20.54 2.41
N VAL A 394 3.97 19.56 3.02
CA VAL A 394 2.54 19.31 2.82
C VAL A 394 1.69 20.47 3.32
N ARG A 395 2.02 21.01 4.51
CA ARG A 395 1.36 22.21 5.06
C ARG A 395 1.59 23.43 4.18
N ARG A 396 2.83 23.61 3.68
CA ARG A 396 3.19 24.76 2.85
C ARG A 396 2.50 24.76 1.49
N LEU A 397 2.34 23.59 0.88
CA LEU A 397 1.71 23.44 -0.43
C LEU A 397 0.18 23.31 -0.37
N GLY A 398 -0.38 23.09 0.83
CA GLY A 398 -1.82 22.97 1.04
C GLY A 398 -2.45 21.70 0.47
N VAL A 399 -1.65 20.62 0.37
CA VAL A 399 -2.09 19.32 -0.18
C VAL A 399 -2.87 18.50 0.85
N GLY A 400 -2.60 18.69 2.16
CA GLY A 400 -3.25 17.97 3.27
C GLY A 400 -4.58 18.55 3.73
N LYS A 401 -5.58 18.66 2.84
CA LYS A 401 -6.95 19.09 3.18
C LYS A 401 -8.00 17.99 2.99
N ALA A 402 -7.58 16.75 2.76
CA ALA A 402 -8.53 15.67 2.70
C ALA A 402 -9.01 15.37 4.11
N ASP A 403 -10.32 15.37 4.28
CA ASP A 403 -10.97 14.96 5.52
C ASP A 403 -11.23 13.45 5.44
N PRO A 404 -10.43 12.59 6.12
CA PRO A 404 -10.62 11.15 6.07
C PRO A 404 -11.98 10.75 6.67
N GLU A 405 -12.49 11.53 7.63
CA GLU A 405 -13.80 11.30 8.23
C GLU A 405 -14.92 11.49 7.21
N ARG A 406 -14.76 12.41 6.25
CA ARG A 406 -15.73 12.60 5.17
C ARG A 406 -15.88 11.35 4.30
N THR A 407 -14.77 10.73 3.89
CA THR A 407 -14.84 9.49 3.08
C THR A 407 -15.47 8.35 3.86
N LEU A 408 -15.08 8.17 5.13
CA LEU A 408 -15.70 7.18 6.02
C LEU A 408 -17.20 7.42 6.17
N ARG A 409 -17.61 8.68 6.34
CA ARG A 409 -19.02 9.09 6.41
C ARG A 409 -19.77 8.77 5.11
N GLU A 410 -19.21 9.10 3.95
CA GLU A 410 -19.83 8.80 2.66
C GLU A 410 -20.05 7.29 2.45
N VAL A 411 -19.09 6.47 2.86
CA VAL A 411 -19.20 5.00 2.83
C VAL A 411 -20.26 4.53 3.82
N ALA A 412 -20.21 4.98 5.08
CA ALA A 412 -21.14 4.59 6.13
C ALA A 412 -22.60 4.90 5.76
N VAL A 413 -22.86 6.08 5.21
CA VAL A 413 -24.19 6.49 4.75
C VAL A 413 -24.68 5.65 3.56
N ARG A 414 -23.78 5.21 2.65
CA ARG A 414 -24.15 4.28 1.57
C ARG A 414 -24.50 2.90 2.10
N VAL A 415 -23.69 2.37 3.02
CA VAL A 415 -23.93 1.05 3.63
C VAL A 415 -25.27 1.03 4.37
N VAL A 416 -25.55 2.02 5.21
CA VAL A 416 -26.86 2.10 5.89
C VAL A 416 -28.00 2.38 4.93
N GLY A 417 -27.77 3.12 3.85
CA GLY A 417 -28.73 3.26 2.76
C GLY A 417 -29.20 1.89 2.23
N ALA A 418 -28.25 1.01 1.90
CA ALA A 418 -28.52 -0.34 1.41
C ALA A 418 -29.13 -1.26 2.48
N MET A 419 -28.69 -1.15 3.74
CA MET A 419 -29.32 -1.92 4.84
C MET A 419 -30.79 -1.52 5.03
N ASN A 420 -31.09 -0.23 4.99
CA ASN A 420 -32.47 0.26 5.11
C ASN A 420 -33.34 -0.21 3.93
N GLU A 421 -32.79 -0.20 2.71
CA GLU A 421 -33.49 -0.73 1.53
C GLU A 421 -33.85 -2.20 1.71
N ARG A 422 -32.91 -3.02 2.19
CA ARG A 422 -33.18 -4.43 2.48
C ARG A 422 -34.17 -4.64 3.63
N ILE A 423 -34.18 -3.76 4.64
CA ILE A 423 -35.19 -3.78 5.72
C ILE A 423 -36.58 -3.48 5.15
N ASP A 424 -36.69 -2.49 4.26
CA ASP A 424 -37.96 -2.10 3.65
C ASP A 424 -38.52 -3.23 2.76
N GLU A 425 -37.66 -3.92 1.99
CA GLU A 425 -38.03 -5.11 1.21
C GLU A 425 -38.58 -6.23 2.10
N LEU A 426 -37.83 -6.61 3.14
CA LEU A 426 -38.24 -7.68 4.05
C LEU A 426 -39.51 -7.33 4.83
N HIS A 427 -39.74 -6.05 5.11
CA HIS A 427 -40.98 -5.58 5.72
C HIS A 427 -42.16 -5.66 4.76
N ALA A 428 -41.97 -5.27 3.49
CA ALA A 428 -42.99 -5.38 2.45
C ALA A 428 -43.36 -6.85 2.13
N ASP A 429 -42.38 -7.75 2.18
CA ASP A 429 -42.57 -9.19 1.99
C ASP A 429 -43.25 -9.88 3.20
N GLY A 430 -43.41 -9.17 4.32
CA GLY A 430 -44.03 -9.68 5.55
C GLY A 430 -43.08 -10.51 6.44
N ASP A 431 -41.80 -10.61 6.08
CA ASP A 431 -40.75 -11.28 6.86
C ASP A 431 -40.33 -10.48 8.11
N LEU A 432 -40.64 -9.18 8.15
CA LEU A 432 -40.36 -8.27 9.26
C LEU A 432 -41.61 -7.47 9.67
N ASP A 433 -41.96 -7.50 10.96
CA ASP A 433 -42.99 -6.65 11.56
C ASP A 433 -42.50 -5.19 11.72
N ASP A 434 -43.43 -4.24 11.95
CA ASP A 434 -43.12 -2.81 12.13
C ASP A 434 -42.05 -2.58 13.22
N ASP A 435 -42.22 -3.27 14.35
CA ASP A 435 -41.28 -3.20 15.47
C ASP A 435 -39.92 -3.80 15.11
N GLY A 436 -39.88 -4.88 14.34
CA GLY A 436 -38.66 -5.51 13.83
C GLY A 436 -37.90 -4.59 12.88
N ALA A 437 -38.60 -3.97 11.94
CA ALA A 437 -38.03 -3.01 11.01
C ALA A 437 -37.43 -1.81 11.76
N GLU A 438 -38.14 -1.25 12.75
CA GLU A 438 -37.64 -0.13 13.54
C GLU A 438 -36.45 -0.51 14.42
N ARG A 439 -36.45 -1.69 15.06
CA ARG A 439 -35.30 -2.21 15.82
C ARG A 439 -34.05 -2.32 14.95
N TRP A 440 -34.18 -2.82 13.72
CA TRP A 440 -33.06 -2.92 12.79
C TRP A 440 -32.58 -1.55 12.30
N ARG A 441 -33.50 -0.61 11.99
CA ARG A 441 -33.14 0.77 11.66
C ARG A 441 -32.38 1.46 12.79
N GLN A 442 -32.78 1.28 14.04
CA GLN A 442 -32.05 1.78 15.21
C GLN A 442 -30.66 1.15 15.34
N ARG A 443 -30.52 -0.15 15.03
CA ARG A 443 -29.22 -0.82 15.00
C ARG A 443 -28.31 -0.27 13.88
N CYS A 444 -28.85 -0.02 12.68
CA CYS A 444 -28.13 0.63 11.58
C CYS A 444 -27.63 2.02 11.98
N ARG A 445 -28.47 2.83 12.63
CA ARG A 445 -28.05 4.15 13.14
C ARG A 445 -26.92 4.05 14.15
N ARG A 446 -26.99 3.09 15.09
CA ARG A 446 -25.91 2.85 16.06
C ARG A 446 -24.60 2.48 15.38
N ILE A 447 -24.61 1.67 14.32
CA ILE A 447 -23.40 1.31 13.56
C ILE A 447 -22.76 2.56 12.94
N VAL A 448 -23.53 3.44 12.31
CA VAL A 448 -22.97 4.65 11.70
C VAL A 448 -22.50 5.66 12.74
N MET A 449 -23.25 5.85 13.82
CA MET A 449 -22.85 6.75 14.91
C MET A 449 -21.60 6.25 15.64
N ALA A 450 -21.34 4.94 15.65
CA ALA A 450 -20.09 4.38 16.14
C ALA A 450 -18.89 4.66 15.20
N VAL A 451 -19.14 4.86 13.89
CA VAL A 451 -18.12 5.11 12.87
C VAL A 451 -17.83 6.61 12.67
N SER A 452 -18.86 7.46 12.72
CA SER A 452 -18.73 8.92 12.61
C SER A 452 -19.80 9.62 13.48
N PRO A 453 -19.50 9.94 14.75
CA PRO A 453 -20.44 10.60 15.64
C PRO A 453 -20.49 12.10 15.32
N SER A 454 -21.21 12.49 14.27
CA SER A 454 -21.42 13.90 13.94
C SER A 454 -22.88 14.23 13.63
N PRO A 455 -23.38 15.42 14.03
CA PRO A 455 -24.72 15.88 13.68
C PRO A 455 -24.97 15.91 12.16
N GLU A 456 -23.93 16.19 11.38
CA GLU A 456 -23.97 16.16 9.91
C GLU A 456 -24.19 14.76 9.35
N THR A 457 -23.68 13.71 10.00
CA THR A 457 -23.92 12.33 9.57
C THR A 457 -25.38 11.94 9.77
N GLU A 458 -25.95 12.28 10.92
CA GLU A 458 -27.37 12.03 11.21
C GLU A 458 -28.27 12.82 10.25
N SER A 459 -27.95 14.09 9.96
CA SER A 459 -28.73 14.89 9.01
C SER A 459 -28.69 14.31 7.59
N LEU A 460 -27.53 13.85 7.11
CA LEU A 460 -27.39 13.21 5.79
C LEU A 460 -28.17 11.90 5.68
N ILE A 461 -28.22 11.09 6.74
CA ILE A 461 -29.04 9.87 6.79
C ILE A 461 -30.52 10.24 6.68
N GLN A 462 -30.98 11.21 7.46
CA GLN A 462 -32.37 11.66 7.46
C GLN A 462 -32.75 12.30 6.12
N GLU A 463 -31.86 13.09 5.53
CA GLU A 463 -32.06 13.71 4.22
C GLU A 463 -32.18 12.65 3.11
N ARG A 464 -31.29 11.65 3.05
CA ARG A 464 -31.42 10.54 2.11
C ARG A 464 -32.68 9.71 2.33
N ALA A 465 -33.07 9.47 3.58
CA ALA A 465 -34.31 8.76 3.90
C ALA A 465 -35.54 9.55 3.40
N ARG A 466 -35.58 10.87 3.62
CA ARG A 466 -36.65 11.75 3.12
C ARG A 466 -36.69 11.82 1.60
N PHE A 467 -35.54 12.00 0.94
CA PHE A 467 -35.47 12.00 -0.53
C PHE A 467 -36.01 10.69 -1.13
N ARG A 468 -35.72 9.55 -0.51
CA ARG A 468 -36.25 8.25 -0.95
C ARG A 468 -37.75 8.13 -0.76
N HIS A 469 -38.27 8.47 0.42
CA HIS A 469 -39.71 8.47 0.67
C HIS A 469 -40.45 9.39 -0.31
N MET A 470 -39.91 10.59 -0.55
CA MET A 470 -40.47 11.54 -1.51
C MET A 470 -40.43 10.98 -2.95
N ARG A 471 -39.36 10.28 -3.34
CA ARG A 471 -39.26 9.65 -4.66
C ARG A 471 -40.27 8.51 -4.84
N ALA A 472 -40.45 7.66 -3.82
CA ALA A 472 -41.45 6.60 -3.84
C ALA A 472 -42.88 7.17 -3.96
N VAL A 473 -43.22 8.17 -3.14
CA VAL A 473 -44.49 8.89 -3.22
C VAL A 473 -44.68 9.56 -4.58
N ASN A 474 -43.62 10.16 -5.14
CA ASN A 474 -43.68 10.81 -6.46
C ASN A 474 -43.98 9.79 -7.59
N LEU A 475 -43.34 8.62 -7.56
CA LEU A 475 -43.62 7.54 -8.50
C LEU A 475 -45.06 7.01 -8.37
N GLU A 476 -45.57 6.83 -7.14
CA GLU A 476 -46.97 6.44 -6.91
C GLU A 476 -47.97 7.48 -7.39
N LEU A 477 -47.73 8.77 -7.12
CA LEU A 477 -48.58 9.86 -7.60
C LEU A 477 -48.60 9.93 -9.13
N HIS A 478 -47.46 9.73 -9.78
CA HIS A 478 -47.38 9.67 -11.24
C HIS A 478 -48.06 8.42 -11.80
N ALA A 479 -47.95 7.26 -11.14
CA ALA A 479 -48.66 6.05 -11.53
C ALA A 479 -50.19 6.22 -11.40
N ALA A 480 -50.66 6.85 -10.33
CA ALA A 480 -52.08 7.19 -10.15
C ALA A 480 -52.57 8.16 -11.23
N ALA A 481 -51.78 9.18 -11.57
CA ALA A 481 -52.08 10.12 -12.64
C ALA A 481 -52.12 9.45 -14.03
N GLN A 482 -51.22 8.51 -14.31
CA GLN A 482 -51.25 7.70 -15.54
C GLN A 482 -52.50 6.81 -15.60
N ALA A 483 -52.84 6.13 -14.50
CA ALA A 483 -54.02 5.27 -14.44
C ALA A 483 -55.32 6.05 -14.72
N GLU A 484 -55.44 7.26 -14.18
CA GLU A 484 -56.59 8.12 -14.41
C GLU A 484 -56.61 8.70 -15.83
N ALA A 485 -55.46 9.13 -16.36
CA ALA A 485 -55.35 9.56 -17.75
C ALA A 485 -55.75 8.44 -18.73
N LEU A 486 -55.37 7.20 -18.46
CA LEU A 486 -55.78 6.04 -19.26
C LEU A 486 -57.28 5.74 -19.16
N ARG A 487 -57.91 5.97 -17.98
CA ARG A 487 -59.37 5.88 -17.83
C ARG A 487 -60.08 6.95 -18.64
N MET A 488 -59.62 8.20 -18.55
CA MET A 488 -60.18 9.33 -19.33
C MET A 488 -60.03 9.11 -20.84
N ARG A 489 -58.99 8.39 -21.27
CA ARG A 489 -58.83 8.00 -22.69
C ARG A 489 -59.94 7.06 -23.19
N ALA A 490 -60.56 6.29 -22.30
CA ALA A 490 -61.64 5.36 -22.63
C ALA A 490 -63.03 6.03 -22.65
N ASP A 491 -63.11 7.31 -22.29
CA ASP A 491 -64.33 8.11 -22.32
C ASP A 491 -64.54 8.70 -23.74
N GLU A 492 -65.73 8.52 -24.30
CA GLU A 492 -66.07 8.95 -25.67
C GLU A 492 -66.14 10.48 -25.81
N GLU A 493 -66.30 11.22 -24.70
CA GLU A 493 -66.40 12.69 -24.71
C GLU A 493 -65.03 13.41 -24.66
N ILE A 494 -63.93 12.68 -24.43
CA ILE A 494 -62.60 13.26 -24.21
C ILE A 494 -61.70 13.04 -25.43
N ASP A 495 -61.10 14.13 -25.94
CA ASP A 495 -60.13 14.08 -27.05
C ASP A 495 -58.88 13.26 -26.67
N PRO A 496 -58.62 12.11 -27.33
CA PRO A 496 -57.46 11.27 -27.05
C PRO A 496 -56.12 11.99 -27.24
N ALA A 497 -56.06 13.00 -28.13
CA ALA A 497 -54.85 13.77 -28.37
C ALA A 497 -54.45 14.64 -27.16
N ALA A 498 -55.44 15.10 -26.38
CA ALA A 498 -55.20 15.84 -25.14
C ALA A 498 -54.63 14.93 -24.04
N VAL A 499 -55.16 13.72 -23.90
CA VAL A 499 -54.68 12.69 -22.95
C VAL A 499 -53.25 12.27 -23.28
N ASP A 500 -52.94 11.99 -24.54
CA ASP A 500 -51.59 11.61 -24.99
C ASP A 500 -50.55 12.73 -24.78
N ARG A 501 -50.99 13.98 -24.66
CA ARG A 501 -50.12 15.12 -24.32
C ARG A 501 -49.81 15.14 -22.82
N ILE A 502 -50.79 14.84 -21.97
CA ILE A 502 -50.64 14.77 -20.51
C ILE A 502 -49.74 13.58 -20.14
N LEU A 503 -49.97 12.41 -20.72
CA LEU A 503 -49.12 11.23 -20.51
C LEU A 503 -47.65 11.51 -20.84
N ARG A 504 -47.37 12.19 -21.96
CA ARG A 504 -46.01 12.60 -22.34
C ARG A 504 -45.36 13.59 -21.36
N ILE A 505 -46.15 14.42 -20.67
CA ILE A 505 -45.64 15.32 -19.63
C ILE A 505 -45.29 14.52 -18.39
N ILE A 506 -46.14 13.59 -17.99
CA ILE A 506 -45.91 12.69 -16.84
C ILE A 506 -44.67 11.83 -17.09
N ASP A 507 -44.52 11.22 -18.27
CA ASP A 507 -43.35 10.41 -18.62
C ASP A 507 -42.04 11.20 -18.57
N ARG A 508 -42.06 12.48 -18.99
CA ARG A 508 -40.90 13.38 -18.88
C ARG A 508 -40.57 13.74 -17.43
N GLN A 509 -41.58 13.84 -16.56
CA GLN A 509 -41.36 14.11 -15.14
C GLN A 509 -40.76 12.88 -14.45
N ILE A 510 -41.24 11.68 -14.76
CA ILE A 510 -40.67 10.41 -14.27
C ILE A 510 -39.21 10.25 -14.74
N ALA A 511 -38.91 10.53 -16.00
CA ALA A 511 -37.56 10.37 -16.55
C ALA A 511 -36.52 11.35 -15.96
N ASN A 512 -36.97 12.47 -15.38
CA ASN A 512 -36.12 13.50 -14.79
C ASN A 512 -36.04 13.42 -13.24
N ALA A 513 -36.69 12.43 -12.61
CA ALA A 513 -36.79 12.23 -11.16
C ALA A 513 -35.98 11.01 -10.65
#